data_AF-A0A1S8B7J7-F1
#
_entry.id   AF-A0A1S8B7J7-F1
#
_cell.length_a   1.000
_cell.length_b   1.000
_cell.length_c   1.000
_cell.angle_alpha   90.00
_cell.angle_beta   90.00
_cell.angle_gamma   90.00
#
_symmetry.space_group_name_H-M   'P 1'
#
loop_
_entity.id
_entity.type
_entity.pdbx_description
1 polymer ?
#
loop_
_entity_poly.entity_id
_entity_poly.type
_entity_poly.pdbx_seq_one_letter_code
_entity_poly.pdbx_strand_id
1 'polypeptide(L)' 'QVQDISGGCGSMYALDIHSPKFKGLTVIKQHKLVNEILKDEIKSWHGVQLRTKAVA' A
#
# COMPACT_ATOMS: atom_id res chain seq x y z
N GLN A 1 2.94 -8.23 6.05
CA GLN A 1 4.20 -8.72 5.44
C GLN A 1 4.42 -7.97 4.14
N VAL A 2 5.64 -7.50 3.88
CA VAL A 2 6.01 -6.89 2.59
C VAL A 2 6.66 -7.99 1.76
N GLN A 3 6.14 -8.22 0.54
CA GLN A 3 6.64 -9.28 -0.35
C GLN A 3 7.20 -8.62 -1.61
N ASP A 4 8.49 -8.83 -1.85
CA ASP A 4 9.19 -8.36 -3.05
C ASP A 4 8.88 -9.32 -4.21
N ILE A 5 8.37 -8.77 -5.32
CA ILE A 5 7.98 -9.52 -6.52
C ILE A 5 8.79 -9.08 -7.75
N SER A 6 10.03 -8.60 -7.58
CA SER A 6 10.86 -8.07 -8.66
C SER A 6 11.29 -9.13 -9.69
N GLY A 7 10.40 -9.45 -10.63
CA GLY A 7 10.68 -10.17 -11.88
C GLY A 7 10.71 -9.20 -13.05
N GLY A 8 11.84 -8.50 -13.24
CA GLY A 8 12.11 -7.66 -14.41
C GLY A 8 11.57 -6.22 -14.35
N CYS A 9 12.49 -5.25 -14.40
CA CYS A 9 12.24 -3.81 -14.59
C CYS A 9 11.74 -2.96 -13.40
N GLY A 10 12.02 -3.38 -12.16
CA GLY A 10 11.87 -2.51 -11.00
C GLY A 10 11.41 -3.22 -9.74
N SER A 11 11.83 -2.71 -8.58
CA SER A 11 11.36 -3.21 -7.28
C SER A 11 9.86 -2.93 -7.14
N MET A 12 9.07 -3.97 -7.35
CA MET A 12 7.62 -3.97 -7.19
C MET A 12 7.30 -4.45 -5.78
N TYR A 13 6.67 -3.58 -4.99
CA TYR A 13 6.37 -3.88 -3.58
C TYR A 13 4.89 -4.18 -3.38
N ALA A 14 4.57 -5.33 -2.79
CA ALA A 14 3.23 -5.63 -2.32
C ALA A 14 3.09 -5.33 -0.82
N LEU A 15 2.20 -4.39 -0.47
CA LEU A 15 1.88 -4.04 0.92
C LEU A 15 0.47 -4.52 1.27
N ASP A 16 0.36 -5.29 2.34
CA ASP A 16 -0.92 -5.64 2.97
C ASP A 16 -1.04 -4.91 4.32
N ILE A 17 -1.97 -3.96 4.41
CA ILE A 17 -2.08 -3.03 5.53
C ILE A 17 -3.43 -3.22 6.19
N HIS A 18 -3.36 -3.54 7.48
CA HIS A 18 -4.49 -3.82 8.33
C HIS A 18 -4.59 -2.71 9.38
N SER A 19 -5.67 -1.93 9.38
CA SER A 19 -5.86 -0.86 10.37
C SER A 19 -7.32 -0.65 10.76
N PRO A 20 -7.63 -0.38 12.06
CA PRO A 20 -8.97 0.02 12.46
C PRO A 20 -9.36 1.39 11.88
N LYS A 21 -8.39 2.23 11.49
CA LYS A 21 -8.65 3.55 10.86
C LYS A 21 -9.36 3.42 9.50
N PHE A 22 -9.35 2.24 8.89
CA PHE A 22 -10.03 1.98 7.63
C PHE A 22 -11.52 1.65 7.79
N LYS A 23 -12.00 1.48 9.03
CA LYS A 23 -13.40 1.18 9.32
C LYS A 23 -14.29 2.34 8.85
N GLY A 24 -15.25 2.03 7.98
CA GLY A 24 -16.15 3.04 7.38
C GLY A 24 -15.55 3.86 6.23
N LEU A 25 -14.28 3.62 5.85
CA LEU A 25 -13.67 4.25 4.67
C LEU A 25 -13.79 3.36 3.45
N THR A 26 -14.05 3.95 2.28
CA THR A 26 -13.96 3.24 0.99
C THR A 26 -12.51 2.87 0.68
N VAL A 27 -12.31 1.82 -0.12
CA VAL A 27 -10.98 1.37 -0.55
C VAL A 27 -10.16 2.54 -1.12
N ILE A 28 -10.75 3.38 -1.98
CA ILE A 28 -10.07 4.55 -2.54
C ILE A 28 -9.56 5.51 -1.45
N LYS A 29 -10.35 5.76 -0.40
CA LYS A 29 -9.93 6.62 0.73
C LYS A 29 -8.81 5.98 1.55
N GLN A 30 -8.86 4.66 1.75
CA GLN A 30 -7.80 3.93 2.43
C GLN A 30 -6.48 4.02 1.65
N HIS A 31 -6.52 3.80 0.33
CA HIS A 31 -5.36 3.93 -0.54
C HIS A 31 -4.81 5.36 -0.56
N LYS A 32 -5.67 6.39 -0.61
CA LYS A 32 -5.22 7.79 -0.49
C LYS A 32 -4.49 8.04 0.83
N LEU A 33 -5.04 7.56 1.95
CA LEU A 33 -4.43 7.73 3.26
C LEU A 33 -3.02 7.11 3.31
N VAL A 34 -2.89 5.89 2.80
CA VAL A 34 -1.60 5.20 2.79
C VAL A 34 -0.63 5.86 1.80
N ASN A 35 -1.08 6.24 0.60
CA ASN A 35 -0.24 6.89 -0.39
C ASN A 35 0.27 8.26 0.09
N GLU A 36 -0.50 9.00 0.89
CA GLU A 36 -0.03 10.25 1.49
C GLU A 36 1.06 9.99 2.55
N ILE A 37 0.95 8.91 3.33
CA ILE A 37 1.94 8.53 4.34
C ILE A 37 3.22 8.00 3.68
N LEU A 38 3.09 7.16 2.65
CA LEU A 38 4.20 6.49 1.96
C LEU A 38 4.67 7.27 0.72
N LYS A 39 4.29 8.53 0.59
CA LYS A 39 4.50 9.32 -0.64
C LYS A 39 5.97 9.44 -0.99
N ASP A 40 6.83 9.57 0.00
CA ASP A 40 8.26 9.77 -0.19
C ASP A 40 8.98 8.45 -0.47
N GLU A 41 8.52 7.35 0.11
CA GLU A 41 9.01 6.00 -0.14
C GLU A 41 8.59 5.50 -1.53
N ILE A 42 7.32 5.70 -1.91
CA ILE A 42 6.76 5.27 -3.21
C ILE A 42 7.49 5.94 -4.38
N LYS A 43 8.03 7.17 -4.23
CA LYS A 43 8.85 7.82 -5.27
C LYS A 43 10.10 7.03 -5.65
N SER A 44 10.64 6.24 -4.72
CA SER A 44 11.81 5.39 -4.96
C SER A 44 11.45 4.03 -5.55
N TRP A 45 10.16 3.67 -5.53
CA TRP A 45 9.66 2.38 -5.97
C TRP A 45 9.18 2.46 -7.43
N HIS A 46 9.46 1.42 -8.21
CA HIS A 46 9.00 1.37 -9.60
C HIS A 46 7.49 1.13 -9.68
N GLY A 47 6.94 0.40 -8.71
CA GLY A 47 5.50 0.25 -8.56
C GLY A 47 5.14 -0.40 -7.24
N VAL A 48 3.92 -0.13 -6.80
CA VAL A 48 3.43 -0.57 -5.50
C VAL A 48 2.03 -1.14 -5.64
N GLN A 49 1.81 -2.32 -5.07
CA GLN A 49 0.50 -2.93 -4.95
C GLN A 49 0.04 -2.84 -3.50
N LEU A 50 -0.89 -1.93 -3.23
CA LEU A 50 -1.54 -1.84 -1.94
C LEU A 50 -2.75 -2.79 -1.85
N ARG A 51 -2.85 -3.49 -0.73
CA ARG A 51 -4.10 -4.09 -0.23
C ARG A 51 -4.35 -3.49 1.15
N THR A 52 -5.54 -2.91 1.33
CA THR A 52 -5.95 -2.33 2.61
C THR A 52 -7.17 -3.06 3.15
N LYS A 53 -7.14 -3.42 4.44
CA LYS A 53 -8.24 -4.09 5.13
C LYS A 53 -8.51 -3.44 6.47
N ALA A 54 -9.78 -3.18 6.75
CA ALA A 54 -10.18 -2.78 8.09
C ALA A 54 -9.98 -3.96 9.04
N VAL A 55 -9.27 -3.73 10.15
CA VAL A 55 -9.25 -4.68 11.26
C VAL A 55 -10.57 -4.53 12.01
N ALA A 56 -11.22 -5.65 12.30
CA ALA A 56 -12.54 -5.72 12.94
C ALA A 56 -12.55 -5.01 14.30
#